data_AF-A0A8S8YNV1-F1
#
_entry.id   AF-A0A8S8YNV1-F1
#
_cell.length_a   1.000
_cell.length_b   1.000
_cell.length_c   1.000
_cell.angle_alpha   90.00
_cell.angle_beta   90.00
_cell.angle_gamma   90.00
#
_symmetry.space_group_name_H-M   'P 1'
#
loop_
_entity.id
_entity.type
_entity.pdbx_description
1 polymer ?
#
loop_
_entity_poly.entity_id
_entity_poly.type
_entity_poly.pdbx_seq_one_letter_code
_entity_poly.pdbx_strand_id
1 'polypeptide(L)'
;MTVNALLEAGWAPDVGVVDGLTKQTRLGWELDRSSFGHFSCQNPPGQLTPELLECPDLALEFSFPDEGAPVLLEVDGEEDLSPIFIHLLAPLGSVILYGQPSAGGVYAHYR
;
A
#
# COMPACT_ATOMS: atom_id res chain seq x y z
N MET A 1 -5.93 -5.30 7.86
CA MET A 1 -6.83 -4.31 7.23
C MET A 1 -6.41 -4.19 5.79
N THR A 2 -7.33 -4.07 4.85
CA THR A 2 -7.02 -4.03 3.41
C THR A 2 -7.31 -2.64 2.84
N VAL A 3 -6.67 -2.28 1.72
CA VAL A 3 -6.97 -1.05 0.97
C VAL A 3 -8.46 -0.99 0.61
N ASN A 4 -9.04 -2.12 0.20
CA ASN A 4 -10.46 -2.24 -0.08
C ASN A 4 -11.35 -1.87 1.12
N ALA A 5 -11.02 -2.34 2.32
CA ALA A 5 -11.82 -2.05 3.51
C ALA A 5 -11.81 -0.54 3.87
N LEU A 6 -10.71 0.18 3.60
CA LEU A 6 -10.66 1.63 3.77
C LEU A 6 -11.56 2.34 2.76
N LEU A 7 -11.51 1.89 1.50
CA LEU A 7 -12.32 2.47 0.42
C LEU A 7 -13.83 2.22 0.64
N GLU A 8 -14.22 1.03 1.11
CA GLU A 8 -15.59 0.73 1.52
C GLU A 8 -16.08 1.61 2.68
N ALA A 9 -15.16 2.02 3.56
CA ALA A 9 -15.45 2.96 4.64
C ALA A 9 -15.48 4.43 4.19
N GLY A 10 -15.25 4.71 2.91
CA GLY A 10 -15.23 6.07 2.34
C GLY A 10 -13.89 6.80 2.51
N TRP A 11 -12.81 6.08 2.82
CA TRP A 11 -11.47 6.64 3.00
C TRP A 11 -10.53 6.17 1.89
N ALA A 12 -10.04 7.11 1.08
CA ALA A 12 -8.98 6.84 0.11
C ALA A 12 -7.60 7.07 0.76
N PRO A 13 -6.71 6.06 0.78
CA PRO A 13 -5.35 6.27 1.25
C PRO A 13 -4.53 7.05 0.21
N ASP A 14 -3.56 7.83 0.68
CA ASP A 14 -2.59 8.51 -0.19
C ASP A 14 -1.73 7.47 -0.93
N VAL A 15 -1.26 6.43 -0.23
CA VAL A 15 -0.60 5.27 -0.84
C VAL A 15 -1.26 3.99 -0.34
N GLY A 16 -1.76 3.19 -1.27
CA GLY A 16 -2.23 1.82 -1.03
C GLY A 16 -1.24 0.81 -1.59
N VAL A 17 -0.88 -0.21 -0.81
CA VAL A 17 -0.06 -1.34 -1.26
C VAL A 17 -0.94 -2.58 -1.27
N VAL A 18 -0.96 -3.31 -2.38
CA VAL A 18 -1.75 -4.54 -2.55
C VAL A 18 -0.91 -5.63 -3.19
N ASP A 19 -1.15 -6.88 -2.79
CA ASP A 19 -0.54 -8.01 -3.49
C ASP A 19 -1.22 -8.27 -4.85
N GLY A 20 -0.47 -8.90 -5.76
CA GLY A 20 -0.94 -9.33 -7.07
C GLY A 20 -1.97 -10.47 -6.98
N LEU A 21 -2.12 -11.09 -5.81
CA LEU A 21 -3.12 -12.11 -5.51
C LEU A 21 -4.52 -11.51 -5.31
N THR A 22 -4.62 -10.23 -4.93
CA THR A 22 -5.90 -9.52 -4.85
C THR A 22 -6.50 -9.25 -6.25
N LYS A 23 -5.88 -9.75 -7.34
CA LYS A 23 -6.36 -9.51 -8.70
C LYS A 23 -7.66 -10.20 -9.05
N GLN A 24 -8.06 -11.32 -8.44
CA GLN A 24 -9.31 -11.98 -8.87
C GLN A 24 -10.03 -12.69 -7.72
N THR A 25 -11.31 -12.35 -7.57
CA THR A 25 -12.35 -13.12 -6.87
C THR A 25 -12.48 -12.87 -5.37
N ARG A 26 -13.26 -11.83 -4.98
CA ARG A 26 -14.22 -11.97 -3.86
C ARG A 26 -15.22 -10.84 -3.65
N LEU A 27 -15.12 -9.72 -4.37
CA LEU A 27 -16.02 -8.60 -4.15
C LEU A 27 -16.70 -8.24 -5.47
N GLY A 28 -18.04 -8.35 -5.49
CA GLY A 28 -18.89 -8.17 -6.67
C GLY A 28 -19.04 -6.72 -7.13
N TRP A 29 -18.00 -5.90 -6.95
CA TRP A 29 -17.94 -4.52 -7.38
C TRP A 29 -16.52 -4.18 -7.86
N GLU A 30 -16.41 -3.58 -9.03
CA GLU A 30 -15.14 -3.03 -9.52
C GLU A 30 -14.84 -1.77 -8.72
N LEU A 31 -13.75 -1.79 -7.97
CA LEU A 31 -13.11 -0.60 -7.44
C LEU A 31 -12.81 0.34 -8.61
N ASP A 32 -13.26 1.59 -8.56
CA ASP A 32 -12.84 2.60 -9.54
C ASP A 32 -11.38 2.98 -9.27
N ARG A 33 -10.48 2.16 -9.81
CA ARG A 33 -9.03 2.34 -9.72
C ARG A 33 -8.54 3.51 -10.58
N SER A 34 -9.41 4.14 -11.38
CA SER A 34 -9.00 5.21 -12.30
C SER A 34 -8.55 6.49 -11.58
N SER A 35 -8.95 6.66 -10.31
CA SER A 35 -8.56 7.80 -9.49
C SER A 35 -7.16 7.68 -8.87
N PHE A 36 -6.48 6.55 -9.07
CA PHE A 36 -5.14 6.29 -8.53
C PHE A 36 -4.08 6.33 -9.63
N GLY A 37 -2.90 6.86 -9.32
CA GLY A 37 -1.67 6.52 -10.02
C GLY A 37 -1.31 5.06 -9.76
N HIS A 38 -0.83 4.34 -10.79
CA HIS A 38 -0.53 2.91 -10.69
C HIS A 38 0.97 2.66 -10.80
N PHE A 39 1.53 2.02 -9.78
CA PHE A 39 2.89 1.51 -9.78
C PHE A 39 2.86 -0.01 -9.59
N SER A 40 3.87 -0.70 -10.12
CA SER A 40 3.99 -2.15 -9.97
C SER A 40 5.41 -2.54 -9.59
N CYS A 41 5.56 -3.51 -8.71
CA CYS A 41 6.84 -4.05 -8.32
C CYS A 41 6.79 -5.57 -8.16
N GLN A 42 7.94 -6.25 -8.22
CA GLN A 42 8.06 -7.68 -7.94
C GLN A 42 8.68 -7.93 -6.56
N ASN A 43 8.08 -8.84 -5.80
CA ASN A 43 8.67 -9.30 -4.55
C ASN A 43 8.36 -10.77 -4.28
N PRO A 44 9.35 -11.68 -4.36
CA PRO A 44 9.14 -13.07 -4.01
C PRO A 44 8.71 -13.24 -2.54
N PRO A 45 7.99 -14.33 -2.21
CA PRO A 45 7.56 -14.62 -0.85
C PRO A 45 8.67 -14.56 0.20
N GLY A 46 8.40 -13.90 1.32
CA GLY A 46 9.29 -13.79 2.47
C GLY A 46 10.60 -13.02 2.22
N GLN A 47 10.68 -12.19 1.17
CA GLN A 47 11.88 -11.41 0.85
C GLN A 47 11.71 -9.90 1.06
N LEU A 48 12.81 -9.26 1.42
CA LEU A 48 13.01 -7.81 1.38
C LEU A 48 13.88 -7.50 0.16
N THR A 49 13.28 -7.36 -1.01
CA THR A 49 14.01 -7.03 -2.24
C THR A 49 14.30 -5.52 -2.34
N PRO A 50 15.31 -5.12 -3.13
CA PRO A 50 15.49 -3.71 -3.48
C PRO A 50 14.23 -3.11 -4.12
N GLU A 51 13.52 -3.88 -4.94
CA GLU A 51 12.30 -3.42 -5.61
C GLU A 51 11.15 -3.15 -4.61
N LEU A 52 11.04 -3.96 -3.55
CA LEU A 52 10.10 -3.72 -2.44
C LEU A 52 10.48 -2.50 -1.58
N LEU A 53 11.71 -1.98 -1.72
CA LEU A 53 12.12 -0.71 -1.09
C LEU A 53 11.86 0.47 -2.04
N GLU A 54 12.37 0.38 -3.26
CA GLU A 54 12.36 1.47 -4.25
C GLU A 54 10.95 1.84 -4.70
N CYS A 55 10.05 0.87 -4.85
CA CYS A 55 8.71 1.15 -5.35
C CYS A 55 7.80 1.88 -4.33
N PRO A 56 7.77 1.49 -3.04
CA PRO A 56 7.13 2.32 -2.03
C PRO A 56 7.75 3.71 -1.91
N ASP A 57 9.07 3.85 -2.04
CA ASP A 57 9.74 5.16 -2.02
C ASP A 57 9.21 6.07 -3.13
N LEU A 58 9.20 5.59 -4.37
CA LEU A 58 8.64 6.30 -5.51
C LEU A 58 7.16 6.64 -5.35
N ALA A 59 6.37 5.72 -4.79
CA ALA A 59 4.95 5.96 -4.53
C ALA A 59 4.74 7.09 -3.51
N LEU A 60 5.55 7.12 -2.44
CA LEU A 60 5.52 8.17 -1.42
C LEU A 60 5.97 9.51 -2.02
N GLU A 61 7.07 9.53 -2.79
CA GLU A 61 7.56 10.74 -3.46
C GLU A 61 6.54 11.34 -4.43
N PHE A 62 5.78 10.49 -5.14
CA PHE A 62 4.74 10.94 -6.05
C PHE A 62 3.48 11.43 -5.32
N SER A 63 3.10 10.76 -4.22
CA SER A 63 1.81 11.01 -3.57
C SER A 63 1.79 12.19 -2.61
N PHE A 64 2.90 12.48 -1.91
CA PHE A 64 2.91 13.45 -0.80
C PHE A 64 3.11 14.94 -1.15
N PRO A 65 3.67 15.34 -2.32
CA PRO A 65 3.72 16.76 -2.70
C PRO A 65 2.33 17.40 -2.85
N ASP A 66 2.24 18.73 -2.82
CA ASP A 66 0.96 19.47 -2.93
C ASP A 66 0.18 19.16 -4.23
N GLU A 67 0.89 18.85 -5.32
CA GLU A 67 0.33 18.46 -6.63
C GLU A 67 0.24 16.94 -6.81
N GLY A 68 0.52 16.17 -5.75
CA GLY A 68 0.47 14.71 -5.75
C GLY A 68 -0.94 14.16 -5.93
N ALA A 69 -1.00 12.85 -6.20
CA ALA A 69 -2.26 12.13 -6.30
C ALA A 69 -2.15 10.77 -5.60
N PRO A 70 -3.28 10.20 -5.16
CA PRO A 70 -3.28 8.88 -4.54
C PRO A 70 -2.65 7.82 -5.44
N VAL A 71 -1.85 6.94 -4.85
CA VAL A 71 -1.13 5.87 -5.54
C VAL A 71 -1.61 4.51 -5.08
N LEU A 72 -1.83 3.60 -6.02
CA LEU A 72 -1.95 2.18 -5.78
C LEU A 72 -0.68 1.48 -6.29
N LEU A 73 0.07 0.87 -5.36
CA LEU A 73 1.23 0.04 -5.64
C LEU A 73 0.81 -1.44 -5.63
N GLU A 74 0.88 -2.08 -6.79
CA GLU A 74 0.62 -3.51 -6.95
C GLU A 74 1.93 -4.32 -6.86
N VAL A 75 2.03 -5.20 -5.87
CA VAL A 75 3.19 -6.09 -5.65
C VAL A 75 2.93 -7.45 -6.30
N ASP A 76 3.61 -7.76 -7.39
CA ASP A 76 3.65 -9.11 -7.96
C ASP A 76 4.45 -10.05 -7.04
N GLY A 77 3.73 -10.81 -6.22
CA GLY A 77 4.26 -11.66 -5.17
C GLY A 77 3.68 -11.30 -3.80
N GLU A 78 4.51 -11.16 -2.76
CA GLU A 78 4.06 -10.84 -1.39
C GLU A 78 4.36 -9.39 -0.99
N GLU A 79 3.35 -8.69 -0.49
CA GLU A 79 3.51 -7.34 0.07
C GLU A 79 3.95 -7.35 1.54
N ASP A 80 3.73 -8.43 2.31
CA ASP A 80 3.65 -8.46 3.79
C ASP A 80 4.82 -7.81 4.55
N LEU A 81 6.00 -7.71 3.93
CA LEU A 81 7.19 -7.10 4.50
C LEU A 81 7.37 -5.62 4.13
N SER A 82 6.56 -5.10 3.21
CA SER A 82 6.51 -3.69 2.80
C SER A 82 6.32 -2.72 3.97
N PRO A 83 5.55 -3.03 5.05
CA PRO A 83 5.44 -2.11 6.19
C PRO A 83 6.80 -1.79 6.82
N ILE A 84 7.76 -2.72 6.79
CA ILE A 84 9.12 -2.49 7.31
C ILE A 84 9.80 -1.33 6.58
N PHE A 85 9.73 -1.30 5.25
CA PHE A 85 10.30 -0.22 4.46
C PHE A 85 9.47 1.06 4.54
N ILE A 86 8.14 0.95 4.49
CA ILE A 86 7.26 2.11 4.56
C ILE A 86 7.44 2.84 5.91
N HIS A 87 7.66 2.13 7.01
CA HIS A 87 7.99 2.72 8.30
C HIS A 87 9.29 3.55 8.30
N LEU A 88 10.23 3.25 7.41
CA LEU A 88 11.50 3.97 7.29
C LEU A 88 11.40 5.14 6.30
N LEU A 89 10.57 5.02 5.27
CA LEU A 89 10.47 5.97 4.17
C LEU A 89 9.35 7.00 4.36
N ALA A 90 8.27 6.65 5.06
CA ALA A 90 7.10 7.49 5.14
C ALA A 90 7.42 8.84 5.82
N PRO A 91 6.89 9.96 5.30
CA PRO A 91 7.05 11.27 5.93
C PRO A 91 6.56 11.29 7.38
N LEU A 92 7.16 12.15 8.20
CA LEU A 92 6.68 12.36 9.57
C LEU A 92 5.22 12.84 9.56
N GLY A 93 4.44 12.39 10.55
CA GLY A 93 3.00 12.59 10.60
C GLY A 93 2.19 11.58 9.78
N SER A 94 2.84 10.68 9.03
CA SER A 94 2.14 9.61 8.32
C SER A 94 1.47 8.63 9.28
N VAL A 95 0.31 8.17 8.87
CA VAL A 95 -0.43 7.05 9.48
C VAL A 95 -0.25 5.83 8.61
N ILE A 96 0.37 4.79 9.17
CA ILE A 96 0.59 3.53 8.45
C ILE A 96 -0.37 2.48 8.99
N LEU A 97 -1.13 1.90 8.08
CA LEU A 97 -2.18 0.93 8.33
C LEU A 97 -1.85 -0.36 7.59
N TYR A 98 -1.61 -1.45 8.31
CA TYR A 98 -1.36 -2.75 7.69
C TYR A 98 -2.05 -3.88 8.45
N GLY A 99 -2.33 -4.99 7.74
CA GLY A 99 -2.87 -6.19 8.35
C GLY A 99 -1.75 -7.08 8.89
N GLN A 100 -1.86 -7.51 10.14
CA GLN A 100 -1.00 -8.57 10.66
C GLN A 100 -1.86 -9.81 10.96
N PRO A 101 -1.68 -10.93 10.22
CA PRO A 101 -2.41 -12.16 10.50
C PRO A 101 -2.27 -12.55 11.98
N SER A 102 -3.38 -12.87 12.63
CA SER A 102 -3.48 -13.28 14.05
C SER A 102 -3.42 -12.17 15.12
N ALA A 103 -3.18 -10.90 14.76
CA ALA A 103 -3.08 -9.79 15.73
C ALA A 103 -4.10 -8.65 15.52
N GLY A 104 -4.89 -8.66 14.44
CA GLY A 104 -5.78 -7.55 14.08
C GLY A 104 -5.09 -6.51 13.19
N GLY A 105 -5.71 -5.34 13.00
CA GLY A 105 -5.08 -4.22 12.28
C GLY A 105 -4.05 -3.52 13.16
N VAL A 106 -2.85 -3.26 12.62
CA VAL A 106 -1.81 -2.49 13.32
C VAL A 106 -1.83 -1.05 12.81
N TYR A 107 -1.71 -0.10 13.73
CA TYR A 107 -1.64 1.34 13.47
C TYR A 107 -0.30 1.88 14.01
N ALA A 108 0.45 2.57 13.17
CA ALA A 108 1.61 3.35 13.60
C ALA A 108 1.46 4.81 13.19
N HIS A 109 1.84 5.72 14.09
CA HIS A 109 1.87 7.16 13.85
C HIS A 109 3.24 7.69 14.26
N TYR A 110 3.92 8.32 13.31
CA TYR A 110 5.23 8.93 13.53
C TYR A 110 5.05 10.39 13.92
N ARG A 111 5.63 10.78 15.07
CA ARG A 111 5.63 12.17 15.56
C ARG A 111 6.92 12.88 15.20
#